data_AF-A0A815AAY0-F1
#
_entry.id   AF-A0A815AAY0-F1
#
_cell.length_a   1.000
_cell.length_b   1.000
_cell.length_c   1.000
_cell.angle_alpha   90.00
_cell.angle_beta   90.00
_cell.angle_gamma   90.00
#
_symmetry.space_group_name_H-M   'P 1'
#
loop_
_entity.id
_entity.type
_entity.pdbx_description
1 polymer ?
#
loop_
_entity_poly.entity_id
_entity_poly.type
_entity_poly.pdbx_seq_one_letter_code
_entity_poly.pdbx_strand_id
1 'polypeptide(L)'
;MARRSNQKRNHDRNAPKRPSAAWRLFFDDHREEFTKQNPKSSYHKISKKLGEMWRQSDDATKRRYQKQYETNQAEYDEKMEVYTKDRENKKSQSSVEYNN
;
A
#
# COMPACT_ATOMS: atom_id res chain seq x y z
N MET A 1 24.17 18.06 3.01
CA MET A 1 23.18 17.01 3.34
C MET A 1 22.73 16.32 2.05
N ALA A 2 23.28 15.15 1.73
CA ALA A 2 22.93 14.43 0.50
C ALA A 2 21.51 13.85 0.61
N ARG A 3 20.59 14.31 -0.24
CA ARG A 3 19.27 13.69 -0.41
C ARG A 3 19.49 12.34 -1.08
N ARG A 4 19.27 11.24 -0.34
CA ARG A 4 19.31 9.87 -0.89
C ARG A 4 18.43 9.81 -2.14
N SER A 5 19.07 9.64 -3.29
CA SER A 5 18.42 9.47 -4.58
C SER A 5 17.52 8.25 -4.51
N ASN A 6 16.23 8.49 -4.76
CA ASN A 6 15.18 7.49 -4.78
C ASN A 6 15.38 6.58 -6.00
N GLN A 7 16.29 5.61 -5.89
CA GLN A 7 16.31 4.45 -6.76
C GLN A 7 14.94 3.80 -6.60
N LYS A 8 14.03 4.07 -7.53
CA LYS A 8 12.81 3.30 -7.73
C LYS A 8 13.26 1.86 -7.93
N ARG A 9 13.30 1.08 -6.85
CA ARG A 9 13.40 -0.38 -6.91
C ARG A 9 12.39 -0.79 -7.96
N ASN A 10 12.84 -1.42 -9.04
CA ASN A 10 11.98 -1.99 -10.07
C ASN A 10 10.93 -2.84 -9.36
N HIS A 11 9.76 -2.24 -9.13
CA HIS A 11 8.60 -2.97 -8.65
C HIS A 11 8.14 -3.71 -9.89
N ASP A 12 8.34 -5.04 -9.88
CA ASP A 12 7.78 -5.91 -10.91
C ASP A 12 6.33 -5.47 -11.13
N ARG A 13 6.00 -4.93 -12.31
CA ARG A 13 4.66 -4.38 -12.60
C ARG A 13 3.55 -5.43 -12.42
N ASN A 14 3.94 -6.70 -12.49
CA ASN A 14 3.08 -7.86 -12.37
C ASN A 14 2.97 -8.37 -10.93
N ALA A 15 3.81 -7.91 -10.00
CA ALA A 15 3.71 -8.31 -8.60
C ALA A 15 2.48 -7.66 -7.97
N PRO A 16 1.67 -8.42 -7.21
CA PRO A 16 0.65 -7.83 -6.36
C PRO A 16 1.23 -6.71 -5.49
N LYS A 17 0.49 -5.60 -5.38
CA LYS A 17 0.90 -4.46 -4.56
C LYS A 17 0.51 -4.72 -3.12
N ARG A 18 1.43 -4.45 -2.18
CA ARG A 18 1.17 -4.62 -0.74
C ARG A 18 -0.06 -3.82 -0.33
N PRO A 19 -0.96 -4.39 0.49
CA PRO A 19 -2.15 -3.71 0.95
C PRO A 19 -1.76 -2.50 1.82
N SER A 20 -2.55 -1.44 1.72
CA SER A 20 -2.38 -0.26 2.56
C SER A 20 -2.76 -0.60 4.00
N ALA A 21 -1.87 -0.29 4.95
CA ALA A 21 -2.15 -0.45 6.38
C ALA A 21 -3.42 0.31 6.82
N ALA A 22 -4.06 -0.14 7.90
CA ALA A 22 -5.31 0.43 8.42
C ALA A 22 -5.31 1.96 8.57
N TRP A 23 -4.23 2.53 9.12
CA TRP A 23 -4.09 3.98 9.28
C TRP A 23 -4.04 4.72 7.94
N ARG A 24 -3.48 4.09 6.88
CA ARG A 24 -3.42 4.69 5.54
C ARG A 24 -4.78 4.65 4.86
N LEU A 25 -5.60 3.63 5.08
CA LEU A 25 -6.99 3.61 4.61
C LEU A 25 -7.79 4.75 5.24
N PHE A 26 -7.68 4.96 6.55
CA PHE A 26 -8.26 6.12 7.24
C PHE A 26 -7.76 7.44 6.65
N PHE A 27 -6.44 7.53 6.42
CA PHE A 27 -5.82 8.73 5.88
C PHE A 27 -6.28 9.02 4.45
N ASP A 28 -6.44 8.02 3.59
CA ASP A 28 -6.91 8.20 2.21
C ASP A 28 -8.34 8.76 2.18
N ASP A 29 -9.22 8.21 3.02
CA ASP A 29 -10.62 8.62 3.14
C ASP A 29 -10.75 10.08 3.60
N HIS A 30 -10.00 10.45 4.64
CA HIS A 30 -10.08 11.79 5.23
C HIS A 30 -9.23 12.81 4.47
N ARG A 31 -8.12 12.44 3.82
CA ARG A 31 -7.29 13.44 3.10
C ARG A 31 -8.09 14.14 2.01
N GLU A 32 -8.99 13.45 1.33
CA GLU A 32 -9.77 14.03 0.23
C GLU A 32 -10.72 15.08 0.77
N GLU A 33 -11.40 14.77 1.87
CA GLU A 33 -12.22 15.73 2.58
C GLU A 33 -11.41 16.93 3.08
N PHE A 34 -10.28 16.69 3.76
CA PHE A 34 -9.43 17.77 4.26
C PHE A 34 -8.82 18.63 3.16
N THR A 35 -8.48 18.05 2.02
CA THR A 35 -7.96 18.77 0.85
C THR A 35 -9.06 19.61 0.21
N LYS A 36 -10.29 19.09 0.10
CA LYS A 36 -11.45 19.84 -0.40
C LYS A 36 -11.81 21.01 0.52
N GLN A 37 -11.78 20.78 1.84
CA GLN A 37 -12.06 21.84 2.82
C GLN A 37 -10.91 22.86 2.93
N ASN A 38 -9.67 22.43 2.69
CA ASN A 38 -8.48 23.27 2.86
C ASN A 38 -7.56 23.22 1.62
N PRO A 39 -8.02 23.69 0.44
CA PRO A 39 -7.26 23.58 -0.81
C PRO A 39 -5.96 24.40 -0.79
N LYS A 40 -5.85 25.39 0.11
CA LYS A 40 -4.66 26.24 0.31
C LYS A 40 -3.69 25.69 1.36
N SER A 41 -4.08 24.65 2.11
CA SER A 41 -3.24 24.08 3.17
C SER A 41 -2.20 23.13 2.60
N SER A 42 -0.97 23.21 3.11
CA SER A 42 0.07 22.28 2.73
C SER A 42 -0.28 20.85 3.16
N TYR A 43 0.02 19.87 2.29
CA TYR A 43 -0.09 18.44 2.58
C TYR A 43 0.51 18.05 3.94
N HIS A 44 1.63 18.69 4.33
CA HIS A 44 2.28 18.43 5.62
C HIS A 44 1.38 18.79 6.82
N LYS A 45 0.63 19.89 6.74
CA LYS A 45 -0.30 20.31 7.81
C LYS A 45 -1.48 19.35 7.91
N ILE A 46 -2.05 18.98 6.76
CA ILE A 46 -3.14 17.99 6.68
C ILE A 46 -2.66 16.65 7.26
N SER A 47 -1.45 16.23 6.89
CA SER A 47 -0.88 14.96 7.37
C SER A 47 -0.68 14.91 8.88
N LYS A 48 -0.19 16.00 9.48
CA LYS A 48 -0.07 16.09 10.94
C LYS A 48 -1.44 15.95 11.61
N LYS A 49 -2.42 16.73 11.16
CA LYS A 49 -3.78 16.72 11.71
C LYS A 49 -4.44 15.34 11.61
N LEU A 50 -4.32 14.66 10.46
CA LEU A 50 -4.84 13.31 10.26
C LEU A 50 -4.14 12.28 11.16
N GLY A 51 -2.83 12.41 11.37
CA GLY A 51 -2.09 11.54 12.28
C GLY A 51 -2.53 11.70 13.73
N GLU A 52 -2.81 12.92 14.17
CA GLU A 52 -3.37 13.20 15.49
C GLU A 52 -4.80 12.66 15.63
N MET A 53 -5.65 12.87 14.62
CA MET A 53 -7.01 12.32 14.57
C MET A 53 -7.00 10.80 14.65
N TRP A 54 -6.11 10.11 13.94
CA TRP A 54 -6.01 8.65 14.02
C TRP A 54 -5.63 8.17 15.42
N ARG A 55 -4.70 8.87 16.10
CA ARG A 55 -4.31 8.52 17.47
C ARG A 55 -5.48 8.70 18.44
N GLN A 56 -6.25 9.77 18.27
CA GLN A 56 -7.44 10.10 19.06
C GLN A 56 -8.70 9.32 18.64
N SER A 57 -8.68 8.63 17.49
CA SER A 57 -9.84 7.88 17.01
C SER A 57 -10.16 6.70 17.93
N ASP A 58 -11.45 6.41 18.05
CA ASP A 58 -11.95 5.29 18.84
C ASP A 58 -11.43 3.94 18.36
N ASP A 59 -11.35 2.99 19.28
CA ASP A 59 -10.98 1.60 18.96
C ASP A 59 -11.95 0.97 17.97
N ALA A 60 -13.23 1.37 17.96
CA ALA A 60 -14.21 0.92 16.98
C ALA A 60 -13.83 1.34 15.55
N THR A 61 -13.45 2.60 15.36
CA THR A 61 -12.97 3.14 14.08
C THR A 61 -11.68 2.43 13.67
N LYS A 62 -10.72 2.32 14.60
CA LYS A 62 -9.46 1.61 14.34
C LYS A 62 -9.70 0.15 13.95
N ARG A 63 -10.59 -0.56 14.64
CA ARG A 63 -11.00 -1.94 14.34
C ARG A 63 -11.66 -2.08 12.98
N ARG A 64 -12.51 -1.13 12.56
CA ARG A 64 -13.13 -1.15 11.23
C ARG A 64 -12.07 -1.11 10.13
N TYR A 65 -11.08 -0.22 10.24
CA TYR A 65 -10.00 -0.15 9.26
C TYR A 65 -9.00 -1.30 9.39
N GLN A 66 -8.79 -1.83 10.60
CA GLN A 66 -7.98 -3.03 10.83
C GLN A 66 -8.60 -4.23 10.14
N LYS A 67 -9.92 -4.45 10.28
CA LYS A 67 -10.63 -5.54 9.59
C LYS A 67 -10.52 -5.40 8.07
N GLN A 68 -10.66 -4.19 7.53
CA GLN A 68 -10.45 -3.93 6.10
C GLN A 68 -9.00 -4.24 5.67
N TYR A 69 -8.02 -3.88 6.49
CA TYR A 69 -6.63 -4.24 6.24
C TYR A 69 -6.43 -5.76 6.23
N GLU A 70 -6.99 -6.49 7.21
CA GLU A 70 -6.92 -7.95 7.28
C GLU A 70 -7.54 -8.62 6.05
N THR A 71 -8.70 -8.15 5.59
CA THR A 71 -9.32 -8.64 4.34
C THR A 71 -8.43 -8.38 3.13
N ASN A 72 -7.92 -7.16 2.98
CA ASN A 72 -7.03 -6.81 1.87
C ASN A 72 -5.69 -7.57 1.94
N GLN A 73 -5.23 -7.91 3.15
CA GLN A 73 -4.03 -8.70 3.38
C GLN A 73 -4.25 -10.15 2.98
N ALA A 74 -5.38 -10.76 3.35
CA ALA A 74 -5.72 -12.10 2.90
C ALA A 74 -5.78 -12.18 1.36
N GLU A 75 -6.48 -11.24 0.71
CA GLU A 75 -6.52 -11.19 -0.76
C GLU A 75 -5.14 -10.98 -1.39
N TYR A 76 -4.27 -10.19 -0.74
CA TYR A 76 -2.90 -9.98 -1.20
C TYR A 76 -2.09 -11.26 -1.10
N ASP A 77 -2.21 -12.00 0.00
CA ASP A 77 -1.48 -13.24 0.23
C ASP A 77 -1.89 -14.32 -0.79
N GLU A 78 -3.20 -14.43 -1.10
CA GLU A 78 -3.70 -15.29 -2.17
C GLU A 78 -3.13 -14.90 -3.55
N LYS A 79 -3.20 -13.60 -3.89
CA LYS A 79 -2.65 -13.08 -5.16
C LYS A 79 -1.14 -13.27 -5.25
N MET A 80 -0.43 -13.15 -4.13
CA MET A 80 1.02 -13.36 -4.05
C MET A 80 1.39 -14.83 -4.24
N GLU A 81 0.59 -15.76 -3.74
CA GLU A 81 0.81 -17.19 -3.97
C GLU A 81 0.70 -17.52 -5.47
N VAL A 82 -0.35 -17.02 -6.13
CA VAL A 82 -0.53 -17.17 -7.58
C VAL A 82 0.62 -16.52 -8.35
N TYR A 83 0.99 -15.29 -7.99
CA TYR A 83 2.10 -14.58 -8.63
C TYR A 83 3.45 -15.30 -8.46
N THR A 84 3.70 -15.87 -7.28
CA THR A 84 4.92 -16.64 -7.02
C THR A 84 4.98 -17.87 -7.90
N LYS A 85 3.88 -18.64 -7.97
CA LYS A 85 3.75 -19.81 -8.84
C LYS A 85 3.92 -19.46 -10.33
N ASP A 86 3.28 -18.39 -10.81
CA ASP A 86 3.41 -17.90 -12.19
C ASP A 86 4.85 -17.46 -12.51
N ARG A 87 5.50 -16.77 -11.57
CA ARG A 87 6.90 -16.35 -11.73
C ARG A 87 7.85 -17.55 -11.77
N GLU A 88 7.65 -18.55 -10.92
CA GLU A 88 8.44 -19.79 -10.93
C GLU A 88 8.25 -20.59 -12.22
N ASN A 89 7.02 -20.67 -12.73
CA ASN A 89 6.72 -21.34 -13.98
C ASN A 89 7.35 -20.63 -15.19
N LYS A 90 7.27 -19.29 -15.25
CA LYS A 90 7.94 -18.49 -16.29
C LYS A 90 9.45 -18.61 -16.26
N LYS A 91 10.05 -18.65 -15.06
CA LYS A 91 11.50 -18.87 -14.91
C LYS A 91 11.92 -20.26 -15.38
N SER A 92 11.07 -21.26 -15.15
CA SER A 92 11.31 -22.65 -15.56
C SER A 92 11.15 -22.83 -17.07
N GLN A 93 10.15 -22.23 -17.71
CA GLN A 93 9.99 -22.26 -19.17
C GLN A 93 11.10 -21.49 -19.90
N SER A 94 11.50 -20.31 -19.39
CA SER A 94 12.61 -19.54 -19.99
C SER A 94 13.96 -20.24 -19.88
N SER A 95 14.13 -21.14 -18.90
CA SER A 95 15.37 -21.91 -18.74
C SER A 95 15.41 -23.15 -19.63
N VAL A 96 14.26 -23.64 -20.11
CA VAL A 96 14.17 -24.77 -21.05
C VAL A 96 14.35 -24.29 -22.49
N GLU A 97 13.86 -23.09 -22.84
CA GLU A 97 14.03 -22.51 -24.19
C GLU A 97 15.46 -22.01 -24.50
N TYR A 98 16.37 -21.93 -23.53
CA TYR A 98 17.75 -21.47 -23.76
C TYR A 98 18.76 -22.61 -24.02
N ASN A 99 18.31 -23.87 -24.00
CA ASN A 99 19.17 -25.05 -24.19
C ASN A 99 18.76 -25.91 -25.41
N ASN A 100 18.03 -25.36 -26.38
CA ASN A 100 17.77 -26.05 -27.65
C ASN A 100 18.02 -25.16 -28.86
#